data_AF-A0A536U0L1-F1
#
_entry.id   AF-A0A536U0L1-F1
#
_cell.length_a   1.000
_cell.length_b   1.000
_cell.length_c   1.000
_cell.angle_alpha   90.00
_cell.angle_beta   90.00
_cell.angle_gamma   90.00
#
_symmetry.space_group_name_H-M   'P 1'
#
loop_
_entity.id
_entity.type
_entity.pdbx_description
1 polymer ?
#
loop_
_entity_poly.entity_id
_entity_poly.type
_entity_poly.pdbx_seq_one_letter_code
_entity_poly.pdbx_strand_id
1 'polypeptide(L)'
;MQRPTGFTLIELIVTVAIIAILAGIALPSYTSYIVRGKITEATSNLLAMRTKMEQYFQDNRMYVSPGAGVPAPCAPGSSVPLPVLPHFNVTCPTLTATTYVIRADGGVDALGNVIDNTLVGLRLEINEANQRFTRTVPAGWPISSENLAAFPKQCWVSKNNGDC
;
A
#
# COMPACT_ATOMS: atom_id res chain seq x y z
N MET A 1 -0.63 -13.11 60.88
CA MET A 1 -0.99 -12.00 59.96
C MET A 1 0.17 -11.81 58.99
N GLN A 2 0.04 -12.30 57.76
CA GLN A 2 1.03 -12.05 56.70
C GLN A 2 0.79 -10.63 56.17
N ARG A 3 1.81 -9.76 56.27
CA ARG A 3 1.73 -8.41 55.69
C ARG A 3 1.71 -8.54 54.17
N PRO A 4 0.79 -7.89 53.44
CA PRO A 4 0.87 -7.83 52.00
C PRO A 4 2.18 -7.13 51.62
N THR A 5 3.04 -7.82 50.89
CA THR A 5 4.23 -7.24 50.25
C THR A 5 3.77 -6.43 49.05
N GLY A 6 3.66 -5.11 49.23
CA GLY A 6 3.30 -4.18 48.16
C GLY A 6 4.50 -3.79 47.29
N PHE A 7 4.22 -3.41 46.04
CA PHE A 7 5.19 -2.84 45.12
C PHE A 7 5.75 -1.51 45.65
N THR A 8 7.05 -1.27 45.47
CA THR A 8 7.65 0.00 45.87
C THR A 8 7.51 1.06 44.77
N LEU A 9 7.47 2.34 45.16
CA LEU A 9 7.40 3.45 44.22
C LEU A 9 8.67 3.52 43.33
N ILE A 10 9.81 3.07 43.87
CA ILE A 10 11.07 3.01 43.11
C ILE A 10 11.07 1.90 42.06
N GLU A 11 10.50 0.72 42.34
CA GLU A 11 10.31 -0.32 41.33
C GLU A 11 9.42 0.16 40.18
N LEU A 12 8.38 0.93 40.49
CA LEU A 12 7.49 1.47 39.47
C LEU A 12 8.21 2.51 38.58
N ILE A 13 9.02 3.39 39.16
CA ILE A 13 9.79 4.37 38.38
C ILE A 13 10.80 3.69 37.46
N VAL A 14 11.55 2.70 37.97
CA VAL A 14 12.55 1.99 37.17
C VAL A 14 11.89 1.18 36.05
N THR A 15 10.77 0.51 36.32
CA THR A 15 10.04 -0.25 35.30
C THR A 15 9.48 0.65 34.20
N VAL A 16 8.89 1.80 34.55
CA VAL A 16 8.40 2.77 33.56
C VAL A 16 9.56 3.35 32.74
N ALA A 17 10.72 3.63 33.35
CA ALA A 17 11.89 4.10 32.63
C ALA A 17 12.40 3.09 31.59
N ILE A 18 12.45 1.80 31.95
CA ILE A 18 12.84 0.74 31.01
C ILE A 18 11.82 0.61 29.87
N ILE A 19 10.51 0.64 30.18
CA ILE A 19 9.45 0.57 29.17
C ILE A 19 9.54 1.76 28.20
N ALA A 20 9.83 2.97 28.70
CA ALA A 20 9.97 4.16 27.85
C ALA A 20 11.11 4.03 26.84
N ILE A 21 12.28 3.51 27.28
CA ILE A 21 13.43 3.28 26.40
C ILE A 21 13.08 2.24 25.32
N LEU A 22 12.48 1.12 25.73
CA LEU A 22 12.10 0.05 24.80
C LEU A 22 11.05 0.54 23.78
N ALA A 23 10.04 1.29 24.24
CA ALA A 23 9.00 1.83 23.38
C ALA A 23 9.56 2.75 22.28
N GLY A 24 10.59 3.55 22.60
CA GLY A 24 11.25 4.44 21.64
C GLY A 24 11.85 3.72 20.42
N ILE A 25 12.34 2.49 20.60
CA ILE A 25 12.92 1.68 19.51
C ILE A 25 11.87 0.77 18.87
N ALA A 26 11.01 0.17 19.69
CA ALA A 26 10.05 -0.84 19.24
C ALA A 26 8.95 -0.26 18.35
N LEU A 27 8.41 0.91 18.69
CA LEU A 27 7.29 1.52 17.96
C LEU A 27 7.62 1.83 16.49
N PRO A 28 8.70 2.56 16.13
CA PRO A 28 9.00 2.85 14.72
C PRO A 28 9.34 1.58 13.92
N SER A 29 9.95 0.58 14.55
CA SER A 29 10.22 -0.71 13.89
C SER A 29 8.92 -1.47 13.59
N TYR A 30 8.00 -1.51 14.55
CA TYR A 30 6.70 -2.17 14.39
C TYR A 30 5.83 -1.51 13.32
N THR A 31 5.74 -0.17 13.29
CA THR A 31 4.98 0.54 12.25
C THR A 31 5.56 0.28 10.86
N SER A 32 6.89 0.25 10.74
CA SER A 32 7.58 -0.11 9.50
C SER A 32 7.22 -1.53 9.04
N TYR A 33 7.16 -2.50 9.96
CA TYR A 33 6.77 -3.88 9.65
C TYR A 33 5.32 -3.97 9.14
N ILE A 34 4.39 -3.30 9.81
CA ILE A 34 2.98 -3.27 9.40
C ILE A 34 2.82 -2.64 8.00
N VAL A 35 3.51 -1.53 7.72
CA VAL A 35 3.50 -0.89 6.39
C VAL A 35 3.96 -1.86 5.31
N ARG A 36 5.04 -2.63 5.53
CA ARG A 36 5.53 -3.65 4.58
C ARG A 36 4.47 -4.72 4.29
N GLY A 37 3.75 -5.16 5.32
CA GLY A 37 2.64 -6.10 5.17
C GLY A 37 1.52 -5.54 4.28
N LYS A 38 1.11 -4.29 4.53
CA LYS A 38 0.09 -3.60 3.73
C LYS A 38 0.50 -3.41 2.27
N ILE A 39 1.76 -3.06 2.00
CA ILE A 39 2.28 -2.96 0.61
C ILE A 39 2.26 -4.32 -0.09
N THR A 40 2.60 -5.40 0.63
CA THR A 40 2.56 -6.76 0.08
C THR A 40 1.14 -7.15 -0.35
N GLU A 41 0.13 -6.74 0.43
CA GLU A 41 -1.28 -6.92 0.09
C GLU A 41 -1.65 -6.17 -1.20
N ALA A 42 -1.25 -4.91 -1.33
CA ALA A 42 -1.50 -4.10 -2.53
C ALA A 42 -0.82 -4.68 -3.77
N THR A 43 0.45 -5.05 -3.67
CA THR A 43 1.22 -5.60 -4.80
C THR A 43 0.68 -6.96 -5.25
N SER A 44 0.23 -7.81 -4.33
CA SER A 44 -0.47 -9.06 -4.65
C SER A 44 -1.77 -8.80 -5.45
N ASN A 45 -2.56 -7.82 -5.02
CA ASN A 45 -3.78 -7.45 -5.73
C ASN A 45 -3.52 -6.83 -7.11
N LEU A 46 -2.48 -6.00 -7.26
CA LEU A 46 -2.05 -5.48 -8.55
C LEU A 46 -1.66 -6.61 -9.53
N LEU A 47 -0.95 -7.63 -9.04
CA LEU A 47 -0.61 -8.81 -9.85
C LEU A 47 -1.85 -9.64 -10.21
N ALA A 48 -2.75 -9.88 -9.25
CA ALA A 48 -4.01 -10.58 -9.53
C ALA A 48 -4.85 -9.84 -10.57
N MET A 49 -4.90 -8.51 -10.50
CA MET A 49 -5.59 -7.67 -11.47
C MET A 49 -4.96 -7.76 -12.85
N ARG A 50 -3.62 -7.67 -12.93
CA ARG A 50 -2.88 -7.88 -14.17
C ARG A 50 -3.28 -9.20 -14.80
N THR A 51 -3.27 -10.29 -14.05
CA THR A 51 -3.66 -11.61 -14.58
C THR A 51 -5.07 -11.60 -15.16
N LYS A 52 -6.03 -10.93 -14.51
CA LYS A 52 -7.39 -10.77 -15.05
C LYS A 52 -7.44 -9.93 -16.33
N MET A 53 -6.66 -8.84 -16.39
CA MET A 53 -6.55 -8.00 -17.58
C MET A 53 -5.99 -8.80 -18.76
N GLU A 54 -4.93 -9.56 -18.55
CA GLU A 54 -4.32 -10.41 -19.59
C GLU A 54 -5.28 -11.52 -20.05
N GLN A 55 -5.99 -12.17 -19.13
CA GLN A 55 -7.03 -13.15 -19.46
C GLN A 55 -8.12 -12.53 -20.33
N TYR A 56 -8.63 -11.36 -19.94
CA TYR A 56 -9.64 -10.64 -20.71
C TYR A 56 -9.17 -10.29 -22.12
N PHE A 57 -7.90 -9.90 -22.27
CA PHE A 57 -7.31 -9.62 -23.58
C PHE A 57 -7.18 -10.88 -24.45
N GLN A 58 -6.91 -12.04 -23.86
CA GLN A 58 -6.90 -13.30 -24.62
C GLN A 58 -8.29 -13.63 -25.19
N ASP A 59 -9.34 -13.36 -24.42
CA ASP A 59 -10.71 -13.65 -24.81
C ASP A 59 -11.26 -12.62 -25.83
N ASN A 60 -10.96 -11.33 -25.63
CA ASN A 60 -11.62 -10.22 -26.34
C ASN A 60 -10.71 -9.46 -27.31
N ARG A 61 -9.39 -9.71 -27.29
CA ARG A 61 -8.37 -8.97 -28.07
C ARG A 61 -8.29 -7.46 -27.79
N MET A 62 -8.89 -7.01 -26.70
CA MET A 62 -8.87 -5.62 -26.23
C MET A 62 -9.01 -5.58 -24.70
N TYR A 63 -8.48 -4.54 -24.05
CA TYR A 63 -8.62 -4.36 -22.59
C TYR A 63 -9.86 -3.57 -22.16
N VAL A 64 -10.46 -2.80 -23.07
CA VAL A 64 -11.72 -2.08 -22.82
C VAL A 64 -12.92 -2.97 -23.12
N SER A 65 -14.05 -2.67 -22.49
CA SER A 65 -15.31 -3.35 -22.80
C SER A 65 -15.81 -2.95 -24.19
N PRO A 66 -16.11 -3.91 -25.09
CA PRO A 66 -16.68 -3.62 -26.40
C PRO A 66 -18.16 -3.21 -26.34
N GLY A 67 -18.82 -3.35 -25.19
CA GLY A 67 -20.24 -3.01 -25.01
C GLY A 67 -20.89 -3.70 -23.80
N ALA A 68 -22.17 -3.42 -23.59
CA ALA A 68 -22.95 -4.03 -22.50
C ALA A 68 -22.97 -5.57 -22.63
N GLY A 69 -22.62 -6.28 -21.55
CA GLY A 69 -22.61 -7.75 -21.48
C GLY A 69 -21.22 -8.40 -21.45
N VAL A 70 -20.15 -7.66 -21.76
CA VAL A 70 -18.77 -8.13 -21.64
C VAL A 70 -18.00 -7.20 -20.71
N PRO A 71 -18.17 -7.31 -19.38
CA PRO A 71 -17.54 -6.39 -18.44
C PRO A 71 -16.01 -6.57 -18.47
N ALA A 72 -15.29 -5.47 -18.69
CA ALA A 72 -13.85 -5.44 -18.53
C ALA A 72 -13.49 -5.58 -17.04
N PRO A 73 -12.35 -6.19 -16.68
CA PRO A 73 -11.95 -6.38 -15.28
C PRO A 73 -11.83 -5.07 -14.52
N CYS A 74 -11.53 -3.96 -15.21
CA CYS A 74 -11.62 -2.63 -14.68
C CYS A 74 -12.24 -1.64 -15.68
N ALA A 75 -12.73 -0.53 -15.14
CA ALA A 75 -13.24 0.60 -15.91
C ALA A 75 -12.44 1.87 -15.58
N PRO A 76 -12.34 2.84 -16.52
CA PRO A 76 -11.62 4.09 -16.28
C PRO A 76 -12.16 4.79 -15.03
N GLY A 77 -11.27 5.09 -14.08
CA GLY A 77 -11.62 5.83 -12.85
C GLY A 77 -12.55 5.11 -11.87
N SER A 78 -12.87 3.83 -12.08
CA SER A 78 -13.66 3.05 -11.13
C SER A 78 -12.76 2.27 -10.19
N SER A 79 -13.20 2.10 -8.93
CA SER A 79 -12.60 1.15 -8.00
C SER A 79 -12.87 -0.27 -8.50
N VAL A 80 -11.84 -1.10 -8.53
CA VAL A 80 -11.97 -2.42 -9.16
C VAL A 80 -12.66 -3.42 -8.22
N PRO A 81 -13.59 -4.29 -8.70
CA PRO A 81 -14.37 -5.21 -7.84
C PRO A 81 -13.59 -6.38 -7.23
N LEU A 82 -12.27 -6.26 -7.08
CA LEU A 82 -11.47 -7.19 -6.27
C LEU A 82 -11.63 -6.86 -4.78
N PRO A 83 -11.32 -7.79 -3.84
CA PRO A 83 -11.67 -7.59 -2.43
C PRO A 83 -11.27 -6.19 -1.99
N VAL A 84 -12.22 -5.48 -1.39
CA VAL A 84 -12.01 -4.11 -0.92
C VAL A 84 -10.82 -4.15 0.02
N LEU A 85 -9.73 -3.51 -0.40
CA LEU A 85 -8.53 -3.41 0.41
C LEU A 85 -8.81 -2.37 1.52
N PRO A 86 -8.55 -2.69 2.80
CA PRO A 86 -8.82 -1.77 3.90
C PRO A 86 -7.91 -0.54 3.89
N HIS A 87 -6.86 -0.54 3.07
CA HIS A 87 -5.81 0.48 3.08
C HIS A 87 -5.45 1.01 1.69
N PHE A 88 -6.11 0.53 0.64
CA PHE A 88 -5.79 0.91 -0.73
C PHE A 88 -7.06 1.05 -1.57
N ASN A 89 -7.06 2.06 -2.43
CA ASN A 89 -7.99 2.16 -3.54
C ASN A 89 -7.28 1.72 -4.82
N VAL A 90 -7.82 0.72 -5.52
CA VAL A 90 -7.29 0.25 -6.79
C VAL A 90 -8.14 0.81 -7.92
N THR A 91 -7.52 1.51 -8.86
CA THR A 91 -8.17 2.14 -10.01
C THR A 91 -7.43 1.82 -11.31
N CYS A 92 -8.09 2.04 -12.45
CA CYS A 92 -7.46 2.00 -13.77
C CYS A 92 -7.50 3.38 -14.41
N PRO A 93 -6.51 4.27 -14.15
CA PRO A 93 -6.51 5.62 -14.71
C PRO A 93 -6.31 5.66 -16.22
N THR A 94 -5.58 4.70 -16.77
CA THR A 94 -5.33 4.58 -18.21
C THR A 94 -5.89 3.25 -18.68
N LEU A 95 -6.80 3.28 -19.65
CA LEU A 95 -7.35 2.08 -20.25
C LEU A 95 -7.68 2.37 -21.71
N THR A 96 -7.03 1.66 -22.62
CA THR A 96 -7.29 1.70 -24.06
C THR A 96 -7.50 0.29 -24.59
N ALA A 97 -7.73 0.11 -25.89
CA ALA A 97 -7.85 -1.23 -26.47
C ALA A 97 -6.59 -2.10 -26.22
N THR A 98 -5.39 -1.51 -26.18
CA THR A 98 -4.12 -2.26 -26.16
C THR A 98 -3.19 -1.89 -25.00
N THR A 99 -3.55 -0.90 -24.18
CA THR A 99 -2.73 -0.48 -23.03
C THR A 99 -3.58 -0.27 -21.79
N TYR A 100 -2.97 -0.49 -20.63
CA TYR A 100 -3.61 -0.19 -19.36
C TYR A 100 -2.59 0.22 -18.30
N VAL A 101 -3.04 0.96 -17.29
CA VAL A 101 -2.33 1.13 -16.04
C VAL A 101 -3.29 0.79 -14.92
N ILE A 102 -2.91 -0.17 -14.07
CA ILE A 102 -3.58 -0.43 -12.80
C ILE A 102 -2.80 0.32 -11.73
N ARG A 103 -3.51 1.13 -10.95
CA ARG A 103 -2.96 1.97 -9.88
C ARG A 103 -3.54 1.54 -8.55
N ALA A 104 -2.70 1.40 -7.53
CA ALA A 104 -3.09 1.33 -6.13
C ALA A 104 -2.65 2.62 -5.43
N ASP A 105 -3.63 3.41 -4.98
CA ASP A 105 -3.42 4.58 -4.14
C ASP A 105 -3.60 4.15 -2.67
N GLY A 106 -2.55 4.31 -1.86
CA GLY A 106 -2.56 3.95 -0.45
C GLY A 106 -3.23 5.01 0.42
N GLY A 107 -3.84 4.56 1.50
CA GLY A 107 -4.37 5.40 2.57
C GLY A 107 -5.62 6.20 2.23
N VAL A 108 -6.24 5.94 1.07
CA VAL A 108 -7.49 6.56 0.66
C VAL A 108 -8.52 5.50 0.24
N ASP A 109 -9.80 5.79 0.48
CA ASP A 109 -10.90 4.97 -0.04
C ASP A 109 -11.23 5.32 -1.51
N ALA A 110 -12.27 4.68 -2.06
CA ALA A 110 -12.75 4.94 -3.42
C ALA A 110 -13.24 6.38 -3.66
N LEU A 111 -13.61 7.10 -2.59
CA LEU A 111 -14.10 8.49 -2.62
C LEU A 111 -12.97 9.51 -2.37
N GLY A 112 -11.75 9.03 -2.07
CA GLY A 112 -10.61 9.88 -1.75
C GLY A 112 -10.52 10.30 -0.28
N ASN A 113 -11.38 9.77 0.61
CA ASN A 113 -11.27 10.03 2.04
C ASN A 113 -10.04 9.32 2.61
N VAL A 114 -9.34 9.95 3.53
CA VAL A 114 -8.17 9.36 4.19
C VAL A 114 -8.63 8.26 5.16
N ILE A 115 -8.21 7.03 4.91
CA ILE A 115 -8.48 5.84 5.75
C ILE A 115 -7.24 5.34 6.49
N ASP A 116 -6.04 5.71 6.03
CA ASP A 116 -4.78 5.36 6.69
C ASP A 116 -3.70 6.43 6.45
N ASN A 117 -3.38 7.19 7.49
CA ASN A 117 -2.35 8.24 7.45
C ASN A 117 -0.93 7.70 7.20
N THR A 118 -0.67 6.41 7.42
CA THR A 118 0.67 5.82 7.19
C THR A 118 0.95 5.55 5.72
N LEU A 119 -0.09 5.50 4.88
CA LEU A 119 -0.02 5.15 3.46
C LEU A 119 -0.52 6.24 2.52
N VAL A 120 -1.17 7.29 3.05
CA VAL A 120 -1.69 8.40 2.24
C VAL A 120 -0.58 9.01 1.39
N GLY A 121 -0.79 9.03 0.07
CA GLY A 121 0.19 9.50 -0.91
C GLY A 121 1.09 8.41 -1.52
N LEU A 122 1.02 7.16 -1.04
CA LEU A 122 1.65 6.03 -1.72
C LEU A 122 0.92 5.74 -3.03
N ARG A 123 1.66 5.65 -4.14
CA ARG A 123 1.09 5.27 -5.45
C ARG A 123 1.94 4.21 -6.12
N LEU A 124 1.36 3.02 -6.24
CA LEU A 124 1.95 1.87 -6.93
C LEU A 124 1.21 1.65 -8.25
N GLU A 125 1.94 1.35 -9.32
CA GLU A 125 1.36 1.10 -10.64
C GLU A 125 1.97 -0.14 -11.29
N ILE A 126 1.18 -0.77 -12.17
CA ILE A 126 1.63 -1.79 -13.12
C ILE A 126 0.91 -1.59 -14.45
N ASN A 127 1.63 -1.76 -15.55
CA ASN A 127 1.08 -1.64 -16.91
C ASN A 127 1.03 -2.99 -17.65
N GLU A 128 0.54 -3.00 -18.89
CA GLU A 128 0.49 -4.19 -19.75
C GLU A 128 1.87 -4.85 -19.95
N ALA A 129 2.94 -4.04 -20.06
CA ALA A 129 4.30 -4.50 -20.23
C ALA A 129 4.98 -5.08 -18.96
N ASN A 130 4.23 -5.28 -17.86
CA ASN A 130 4.74 -5.75 -16.56
C ASN A 130 5.75 -4.80 -15.90
N GLN A 131 5.78 -3.53 -16.34
CA GLN A 131 6.59 -2.52 -15.72
C GLN A 131 5.90 -2.04 -14.45
N ARG A 132 6.64 -2.12 -13.35
CA ARG A 132 6.17 -1.75 -12.02
C ARG A 132 6.68 -0.37 -11.70
N PHE A 133 5.83 0.49 -11.17
CA PHE A 133 6.25 1.82 -10.78
C PHE A 133 5.80 2.13 -9.35
N THR A 134 6.67 2.82 -8.63
CA THR A 134 6.24 3.65 -7.49
C THR A 134 6.31 5.09 -7.96
N ARG A 135 5.17 5.76 -8.02
CA ARG A 135 5.09 7.15 -8.48
C ARG A 135 5.39 8.12 -7.36
N THR A 136 4.78 7.87 -6.21
CA THR A 136 4.87 8.71 -5.02
C THR A 136 4.83 7.83 -3.78
N VAL A 137 5.32 8.38 -2.68
CA VAL A 137 5.39 7.75 -1.37
C VAL A 137 4.84 8.72 -0.32
N PRO A 138 4.36 8.23 0.83
CA PRO A 138 3.83 9.09 1.89
C PRO A 138 4.88 10.07 2.43
N ALA A 139 4.46 11.31 2.71
CA ALA A 139 5.38 12.35 3.20
C ALA A 139 5.92 12.06 4.62
N GLY A 140 5.22 11.27 5.42
CA GLY A 140 5.62 10.92 6.79
C GLY A 140 6.66 9.78 6.88
N TRP A 141 7.10 9.24 5.75
CA TRP A 141 8.10 8.17 5.71
C TRP A 141 9.52 8.73 5.89
N PRO A 142 10.41 8.06 6.66
CA PRO A 142 11.78 8.52 6.90
C PRO A 142 12.68 8.22 5.68
N ILE A 143 12.45 8.94 4.58
CA ILE A 143 13.14 8.77 3.30
C ILE A 143 14.28 9.80 3.21
N SER A 144 15.47 9.39 2.79
CA SER A 144 16.56 10.34 2.51
C SER A 144 16.23 11.23 1.31
N SER A 145 16.77 12.44 1.27
CA SER A 145 16.54 13.37 0.15
C SER A 145 16.97 12.79 -1.20
N GLU A 146 18.08 12.05 -1.23
CA GLU A 146 18.56 11.32 -2.40
C GLU A 146 17.54 10.28 -2.87
N ASN A 147 16.99 9.49 -1.93
CA ASN A 147 16.05 8.44 -2.27
C ASN A 147 14.68 9.00 -2.71
N LEU A 148 14.28 10.14 -2.13
CA LEU A 148 13.07 10.86 -2.53
C LEU A 148 13.19 11.46 -3.94
N ALA A 149 14.38 11.92 -4.33
CA ALA A 149 14.63 12.45 -5.68
C ALA A 149 14.61 11.37 -6.77
N ALA A 150 14.71 10.09 -6.40
CA ALA A 150 14.69 8.96 -7.34
C ALA A 150 13.29 8.56 -7.83
N PHE A 151 12.21 9.19 -7.35
CA PHE A 151 10.86 8.91 -7.82
C PHE A 151 10.51 9.69 -9.11
N PRO A 152 9.77 9.08 -10.07
CA PRO A 152 9.18 7.75 -10.01
C PRO A 152 10.21 6.63 -10.22
N LYS A 153 10.14 5.58 -9.39
CA LYS A 153 11.02 4.40 -9.49
C LYS A 153 10.36 3.29 -10.31
N GLN A 154 11.13 2.57 -11.13
CA GLN A 154 10.69 1.39 -11.88
C GLN A 154 10.64 0.10 -11.04
N CYS A 155 10.17 0.21 -9.81
CA CYS A 155 9.94 -0.92 -8.92
C CYS A 155 8.88 -0.53 -7.89
N TRP A 156 8.25 -1.54 -7.28
CA TRP A 156 7.40 -1.30 -6.12
C TRP A 156 8.25 -1.19 -4.88
N VAL A 157 8.12 -0.07 -4.18
CA VAL A 157 8.76 0.11 -2.88
C VAL A 157 8.23 -0.96 -1.93
N SER A 158 9.14 -1.66 -1.27
CA SER A 158 8.81 -2.69 -0.30
C SER A 158 8.91 -2.17 1.12
N LYS A 159 9.57 -1.03 1.34
CA LYS A 159 9.93 -0.47 2.66
C LYS A 159 9.60 1.01 2.75
N ASN A 160 9.37 1.49 3.99
CA ASN A 160 9.10 2.89 4.27
C ASN A 160 10.32 3.82 4.17
N ASN A 161 11.51 3.30 3.85
CA ASN A 161 12.67 4.14 3.51
C ASN A 161 12.71 4.50 2.01
N GLY A 162 11.73 4.06 1.22
CA GLY A 162 11.65 4.31 -0.22
C GLY A 162 12.37 3.29 -1.10
N ASP A 163 12.90 2.21 -0.52
CA ASP A 163 13.59 1.16 -1.26
C ASP A 163 12.65 0.09 -1.78
N CYS A 164 13.08 -0.48 -2.91
CA CYS A 164 12.65 -1.76 -3.42
C CYS A 164 13.67 -2.78 -2.88
#